data_AF-A0A4Q4CHL5-F1
#
_entry.id   AF-A0A4Q4CHL5-F1
#
_cell.length_a   1.000
_cell.length_b   1.000
_cell.length_c   1.000
_cell.angle_alpha   90.00
_cell.angle_beta   90.00
_cell.angle_gamma   90.00
#
_symmetry.space_group_name_H-M   'P 1'
#
loop_
_entity.id
_entity.type
_entity.pdbx_description
1 polymer ?
#
loop_
_entity_poly.entity_id
_entity_poly.type
_entity_poly.pdbx_seq_one_letter_code
_entity_poly.pdbx_strand_id
1 'polypeptide(L)'
;RTVATVLNAAVMPLAAEYLAQLRAELPATARLHVMHSAGGMASPEAASERPLLMALSGPAAGVAAAAAIAREVGEAAVLSFDMGGTTTDVALILEGRAEITVDAKLADQPLRQPMVAIESIGAGGGSIVQHGPGGIAIGPRSAGAEPGPACYGRGGAEPTVCDANVVLGYLNPRRKLGATITLDPGRAAAVFAPLADRLGVTVEALALGVLRVADATMARALNKITVERGVDGRGATLLAFGGMGPMHAAGLAATYGMGRVLVPAASSAFSALGCVAAEMSYTQQRTLRLPGEGFDAARLDVARAALVAELRAPLLAQGVAPEAMVIEETALVRYRGQSYAV
;
A
#
# COMPACT_ATOMS: atom_id res chain seq x y z
N ARG A 1 19.81 4.53 -8.95
CA ARG A 1 20.93 4.01 -8.13
C ARG A 1 21.29 4.98 -7.02
N THR A 2 21.78 6.20 -7.31
CA THR A 2 22.19 7.18 -6.28
C THR A 2 21.13 7.40 -5.21
N VAL A 3 19.88 7.70 -5.62
CA VAL A 3 18.75 7.86 -4.69
C VAL A 3 18.57 6.66 -3.77
N ALA A 4 18.44 5.46 -4.32
CA ALA A 4 18.26 4.23 -3.53
C ALA A 4 19.42 3.96 -2.57
N THR A 5 20.66 4.28 -2.96
CA THR A 5 21.84 4.16 -2.09
C THR A 5 21.79 5.16 -0.94
N VAL A 6 21.48 6.43 -1.23
CA VAL A 6 21.38 7.50 -0.22
C VAL A 6 20.25 7.20 0.77
N LEU A 7 19.06 6.82 0.28
CA LEU A 7 17.92 6.49 1.13
C LEU A 7 18.20 5.27 2.01
N ASN A 8 18.80 4.20 1.47
CA ASN A 8 19.20 3.05 2.27
C ASN A 8 20.17 3.46 3.38
N ALA A 9 21.26 4.15 3.03
CA ALA A 9 22.30 4.53 3.99
C ALA A 9 21.75 5.46 5.09
N ALA A 10 20.84 6.37 4.75
CA ALA A 10 20.22 7.28 5.70
C ALA A 10 19.34 6.58 6.75
N VAL A 11 18.67 5.48 6.37
CA VAL A 11 17.72 4.76 7.23
C VAL A 11 18.37 3.56 7.93
N MET A 12 19.51 3.07 7.44
CA MET A 12 20.21 1.88 7.94
C MET A 12 20.43 1.85 9.45
N PRO A 13 20.99 2.90 10.10
CA PRO A 13 21.19 2.86 11.55
C PRO A 13 19.87 2.80 12.33
N LEU A 14 18.84 3.53 11.87
CA LEU A 14 17.51 3.53 12.50
C LEU A 14 16.84 2.16 12.40
N ALA A 15 16.92 1.53 11.23
CA ALA A 15 16.34 0.20 11.00
C ALA A 15 17.08 -0.87 11.81
N ALA A 16 18.40 -0.84 11.83
CA ALA A 16 19.20 -1.80 12.59
C ALA A 16 18.92 -1.71 14.09
N GLU A 17 18.85 -0.50 14.64
CA GLU A 17 18.50 -0.27 16.04
C GLU A 17 17.08 -0.78 16.35
N TYR A 18 16.09 -0.40 15.54
CA TYR A 18 14.71 -0.82 15.71
C TYR A 18 14.54 -2.35 15.67
N LEU A 19 15.18 -3.01 14.71
CA LEU A 19 15.10 -4.47 14.56
C LEU A 19 15.83 -5.20 15.70
N ALA A 20 16.94 -4.64 16.20
CA ALA A 20 17.64 -5.19 17.35
C ALA A 20 16.79 -5.06 18.64
N GLN A 21 16.15 -3.91 18.85
CA GLN A 21 15.23 -3.69 19.98
C GLN A 21 14.06 -4.67 19.91
N LEU A 22 13.40 -4.78 18.75
CA LEU A 22 12.29 -5.70 18.55
C LEU A 22 12.71 -7.16 18.80
N ARG A 23 13.91 -7.55 18.37
CA ARG A 23 14.45 -8.89 18.64
C ARG A 23 14.68 -9.12 20.13
N ALA A 24 15.17 -8.13 20.85
CA ALA A 24 15.47 -8.23 22.28
C ALA A 24 14.21 -8.36 23.16
N GLU A 25 13.07 -7.80 22.71
CA GLU A 25 11.78 -7.92 23.39
C GLU A 25 11.09 -9.28 23.16
N LEU A 26 11.52 -10.04 22.15
CA LEU A 26 10.95 -11.33 21.82
C LEU A 26 11.65 -12.47 22.59
N PRO A 27 10.91 -13.55 22.94
CA PRO A 27 11.53 -14.75 23.48
C PRO A 27 12.61 -15.30 22.53
N ALA A 28 13.68 -15.88 23.06
CA ALA A 28 14.77 -16.45 22.25
C ALA A 28 14.29 -17.55 21.26
N THR A 29 13.15 -18.18 21.54
CA THR A 29 12.53 -19.18 20.66
C THR A 29 11.73 -18.58 19.50
N ALA A 30 11.41 -17.28 19.55
CA ALA A 30 10.61 -16.63 18.53
C ALA A 30 11.45 -16.31 17.29
N ARG A 31 10.91 -16.66 16.12
CA ARG A 31 11.47 -16.23 14.83
C ARG A 31 10.86 -14.89 14.46
N LEU A 32 11.70 -13.89 14.26
CA LEU A 32 11.29 -12.59 13.76
C LEU A 32 11.53 -12.53 12.26
N HIS A 33 10.52 -12.10 11.52
CA HIS A 33 10.62 -11.75 10.11
C HIS A 33 9.87 -10.43 9.89
N VAL A 34 10.26 -9.72 8.83
CA VAL A 34 9.64 -8.45 8.44
C VAL A 34 9.14 -8.54 7.01
N MET A 35 7.99 -7.92 6.75
CA MET A 35 7.45 -7.81 5.41
C MET A 35 8.34 -6.90 4.55
N HIS A 36 8.62 -7.32 3.32
CA HIS A 36 9.33 -6.51 2.33
C HIS A 36 8.40 -6.00 1.23
N SER A 37 8.85 -4.97 0.50
CA SER A 37 8.08 -4.22 -0.49
C SER A 37 7.50 -5.06 -1.63
N ALA A 38 8.02 -6.27 -1.87
CA ALA A 38 7.60 -7.17 -2.93
C ALA A 38 6.62 -8.26 -2.44
N GLY A 39 6.07 -8.11 -1.22
CA GLY A 39 4.94 -8.93 -0.74
C GLY A 39 5.33 -10.24 -0.06
N GLY A 40 6.60 -10.42 0.31
CA GLY A 40 7.09 -11.58 1.05
C GLY A 40 7.75 -11.20 2.38
N MET A 41 8.23 -12.20 3.11
CA MET A 41 8.91 -12.04 4.39
C MET A 41 10.42 -12.15 4.25
N ALA A 42 11.16 -11.29 4.96
CA ALA A 42 12.61 -11.29 5.04
C ALA A 42 13.10 -11.34 6.50
N SER A 43 14.31 -11.86 6.67
CA SER A 43 15.02 -11.87 7.96
C SER A 43 15.44 -10.46 8.41
N PRO A 44 15.45 -10.15 9.72
CA PRO A 44 15.90 -8.87 10.27
C PRO A 44 17.33 -8.49 9.85
N GLU A 45 18.21 -9.48 9.69
CA GLU A 45 19.61 -9.27 9.29
C GLU A 45 19.68 -8.70 7.87
N ALA A 46 18.98 -9.32 6.92
CA ALA A 46 18.84 -8.81 5.54
C ALA A 46 18.17 -7.43 5.48
N ALA A 47 17.16 -7.18 6.33
CA ALA A 47 16.49 -5.89 6.43
C ALA A 47 17.37 -4.79 7.01
N SER A 48 18.25 -5.14 7.97
CA SER A 48 19.19 -4.19 8.56
C SER A 48 20.26 -3.74 7.56
N GLU A 49 20.70 -4.63 6.65
CA GLU A 49 21.69 -4.29 5.63
C GLU A 49 21.09 -3.48 4.45
N ARG A 50 19.78 -3.61 4.19
CA ARG A 50 19.09 -2.97 3.05
C ARG A 50 17.68 -2.50 3.46
N PRO A 51 17.55 -1.54 4.38
CA PRO A 51 16.27 -1.17 5.01
C PRO A 51 15.20 -0.69 4.05
N LEU A 52 15.59 -0.18 2.88
CA LEU A 52 14.66 0.24 1.84
C LEU A 52 13.81 -0.92 1.32
N LEU A 53 14.20 -2.17 1.55
CA LEU A 53 13.36 -3.35 1.30
C LEU A 53 12.06 -3.33 2.11
N MET A 54 11.98 -2.59 3.21
CA MET A 54 10.76 -2.47 4.02
C MET A 54 9.88 -1.28 3.62
N ALA A 55 10.26 -0.52 2.58
CA ALA A 55 9.48 0.62 2.11
C ALA A 55 8.10 0.15 1.62
N LEU A 56 7.02 0.79 2.06
CA LEU A 56 5.64 0.39 1.71
C LEU A 56 5.32 -1.09 2.05
N SER A 57 5.98 -1.65 3.05
CA SER A 57 5.75 -3.03 3.51
C SER A 57 4.34 -3.26 4.04
N GLY A 58 3.73 -2.28 4.73
CA GLY A 58 2.35 -2.37 5.21
C GLY A 58 1.33 -2.58 4.08
N PRO A 59 1.26 -1.68 3.08
CA PRO A 59 0.42 -1.88 1.90
C PRO A 59 0.75 -3.17 1.13
N ALA A 60 2.03 -3.52 0.97
CA ALA A 60 2.43 -4.78 0.35
C ALA A 60 1.88 -6.01 1.09
N ALA A 61 1.84 -5.99 2.42
CA ALA A 61 1.20 -7.03 3.22
C ALA A 61 -0.31 -7.12 2.94
N GLY A 62 -1.01 -5.98 2.91
CA GLY A 62 -2.43 -5.92 2.57
C GLY A 62 -2.73 -6.52 1.19
N VAL A 63 -1.88 -6.23 0.20
CA VAL A 63 -1.99 -6.82 -1.15
C VAL A 63 -1.70 -8.31 -1.13
N ALA A 64 -0.71 -8.79 -0.36
CA ALA A 64 -0.44 -10.22 -0.21
C ALA A 64 -1.65 -10.97 0.39
N ALA A 65 -2.28 -10.40 1.41
CA ALA A 65 -3.54 -10.93 1.97
C ALA A 65 -4.67 -10.93 0.94
N ALA A 66 -4.84 -9.83 0.20
CA ALA A 66 -5.85 -9.72 -0.84
C ALA A 66 -5.65 -10.78 -1.95
N ALA A 67 -4.40 -11.05 -2.33
CA ALA A 67 -4.05 -12.07 -3.29
C ALA A 67 -4.36 -13.49 -2.78
N ALA A 68 -4.08 -13.76 -1.50
CA ALA A 68 -4.45 -15.03 -0.87
C ALA A 68 -5.97 -15.24 -0.83
N ILE A 69 -6.72 -14.21 -0.40
CA ILE A 69 -8.19 -14.25 -0.37
C ILE A 69 -8.76 -14.41 -1.78
N ALA A 70 -8.23 -13.70 -2.78
CA ALA A 70 -8.68 -13.81 -4.16
C ALA A 70 -8.61 -15.26 -4.68
N ARG A 71 -7.53 -15.98 -4.36
CA ARG A 71 -7.39 -17.41 -4.69
C ARG A 71 -8.41 -18.27 -3.96
N GLU A 72 -8.61 -18.01 -2.67
CA GLU A 72 -9.53 -18.77 -1.82
C GLU A 72 -11.00 -18.61 -2.27
N VAL A 73 -11.39 -17.40 -2.66
CA VAL A 73 -12.77 -17.10 -3.09
C VAL A 73 -13.00 -17.25 -4.60
N GLY A 74 -11.97 -17.61 -5.37
CA GLY A 74 -12.06 -17.85 -6.82
C GLY A 74 -12.25 -16.58 -7.66
N GLU A 75 -11.76 -15.43 -7.21
CA GLU A 75 -11.85 -14.17 -7.94
C GLU A 75 -10.64 -14.01 -8.87
N ALA A 76 -10.88 -13.96 -10.19
CA ALA A 76 -9.82 -13.84 -11.19
C ALA A 76 -9.21 -12.43 -11.25
N ALA A 77 -9.98 -11.38 -10.91
CA ALA A 77 -9.51 -10.01 -10.90
C ALA A 77 -10.01 -9.29 -9.65
N VAL A 78 -9.08 -8.77 -8.86
CA VAL A 78 -9.36 -8.03 -7.63
C VAL A 78 -8.64 -6.69 -7.67
N LEU A 79 -9.37 -5.63 -7.32
CA LEU A 79 -8.79 -4.33 -6.98
C LEU A 79 -8.74 -4.22 -5.47
N SER A 80 -7.54 -4.25 -4.91
CA SER A 80 -7.35 -4.05 -3.48
C SER A 80 -7.54 -2.57 -3.16
N PHE A 81 -8.23 -2.27 -2.06
CA PHE A 81 -8.52 -0.91 -1.62
C PHE A 81 -8.28 -0.81 -0.11
N ASP A 82 -7.10 -0.33 0.27
CA ASP A 82 -6.74 -0.03 1.66
C ASP A 82 -6.96 1.47 1.91
N MET A 83 -7.93 1.83 2.74
CA MET A 83 -8.07 3.23 3.17
C MET A 83 -7.80 3.37 4.66
N GLY A 84 -6.74 4.11 4.96
CA GLY A 84 -6.31 4.43 6.31
C GLY A 84 -6.66 5.86 6.72
N GLY A 85 -5.95 6.36 7.73
CA GLY A 85 -6.11 7.72 8.25
C GLY A 85 -5.43 8.80 7.41
N THR A 86 -4.49 8.47 6.53
CA THR A 86 -3.70 9.48 5.80
C THR A 86 -3.72 9.23 4.30
N THR A 87 -3.60 7.96 3.92
CA THR A 87 -3.51 7.53 2.54
C THR A 87 -4.57 6.49 2.23
N THR A 88 -4.79 6.34 0.93
CA THR A 88 -5.41 5.17 0.34
C THR A 88 -4.38 4.48 -0.53
N ASP A 89 -4.28 3.16 -0.46
CA ASP A 89 -3.40 2.34 -1.29
C ASP A 89 -4.22 1.36 -2.11
N VAL A 90 -3.99 1.35 -3.43
CA VAL A 90 -4.70 0.46 -4.37
C VAL A 90 -3.73 -0.35 -5.21
N ALA A 91 -4.09 -1.59 -5.52
CA ALA A 91 -3.32 -2.48 -6.38
C ALA A 91 -4.24 -3.38 -7.19
N LEU A 92 -3.75 -3.80 -8.36
CA LEU A 92 -4.40 -4.77 -9.21
C LEU A 92 -3.83 -6.16 -8.94
N ILE A 93 -4.74 -7.12 -8.74
CA ILE A 93 -4.41 -8.52 -8.51
C ILE A 93 -5.14 -9.32 -9.59
N LEU A 94 -4.38 -10.10 -10.36
CA LEU A 94 -4.90 -10.96 -11.43
C LEU A 94 -4.54 -12.40 -11.11
N GLU A 95 -5.52 -13.29 -11.18
CA GLU A 95 -5.37 -14.73 -10.93
C GLU A 95 -4.65 -15.01 -9.59
N GLY A 96 -4.96 -14.19 -8.58
CA GLY A 96 -4.34 -14.30 -7.26
C GLY A 96 -2.87 -13.90 -7.21
N ARG A 97 -2.37 -13.13 -8.17
CA ARG A 97 -0.99 -12.62 -8.22
C ARG A 97 -1.01 -11.10 -8.30
N ALA A 98 -0.22 -10.46 -7.45
CA ALA A 98 0.02 -9.02 -7.52
C ALA A 98 1.17 -8.72 -8.49
N GLU A 99 1.05 -7.64 -9.25
CA GLU A 99 2.13 -7.19 -10.13
C GLU A 99 3.32 -6.69 -9.29
N ILE A 100 4.53 -7.08 -9.70
CA ILE A 100 5.78 -6.55 -9.15
C ILE A 100 6.39 -5.59 -10.18
N THR A 101 6.68 -4.37 -9.76
CA THR A 101 7.36 -3.34 -10.56
C THR A 101 8.75 -3.05 -10.01
N VAL A 102 9.66 -2.64 -10.90
CA VAL A 102 10.99 -2.10 -10.54
C VAL A 102 11.09 -0.59 -10.77
N ASP A 103 10.02 0.03 -11.28
CA ASP A 103 9.90 1.47 -11.51
C ASP A 103 8.90 2.07 -10.51
N ALA A 104 9.33 2.12 -9.25
CA ALA A 104 8.56 2.70 -8.17
C ALA A 104 9.05 4.12 -7.84
N LYS A 105 8.24 4.87 -7.09
CA LYS A 105 8.63 6.17 -6.52
C LYS A 105 8.40 6.15 -5.02
N LEU A 106 9.26 6.83 -4.29
CA LEU A 106 9.08 7.11 -2.87
C LEU A 106 9.38 8.60 -2.63
N ALA A 107 8.39 9.35 -2.10
CA ALA A 107 8.48 10.82 -1.96
C ALA A 107 8.93 11.51 -3.26
N ASP A 108 8.30 11.16 -4.38
CA ASP A 108 8.61 11.60 -5.75
C ASP A 108 10.00 11.24 -6.28
N GLN A 109 10.82 10.54 -5.49
CA GLN A 109 12.13 10.09 -5.91
C GLN A 109 12.06 8.69 -6.54
N PRO A 110 12.73 8.46 -7.69
CA PRO A 110 12.70 7.17 -8.36
C PRO A 110 13.44 6.11 -7.54
N LEU A 111 12.76 5.00 -7.30
CA LEU A 111 13.25 3.85 -6.58
C LEU A 111 13.34 2.65 -7.54
N ARG A 112 14.52 2.03 -7.61
CA ARG A 112 14.85 0.96 -8.56
C ARG A 112 15.06 -0.36 -7.82
N GLN A 113 13.98 -0.89 -7.24
CA GLN A 113 13.96 -2.20 -6.58
C GLN A 113 12.59 -2.87 -6.83
N PRO A 114 12.50 -4.21 -6.78
CA PRO A 114 11.22 -4.92 -6.86
C PRO A 114 10.27 -4.49 -5.75
N MET A 115 9.07 -4.07 -6.10
CA MET A 115 8.00 -3.69 -5.19
C MET A 115 6.65 -4.10 -5.77
N VAL A 116 5.68 -4.40 -4.93
CA VAL A 116 4.28 -4.53 -5.35
C VAL A 116 3.87 -3.22 -6.03
N ALA A 117 3.20 -3.34 -7.19
CA ALA A 117 2.70 -2.21 -7.95
C ALA A 117 1.49 -1.58 -7.24
N ILE A 118 1.77 -0.69 -6.29
CA ILE A 118 0.79 0.02 -5.48
C ILE A 118 0.73 1.47 -5.94
N GLU A 119 -0.49 1.94 -6.16
CA GLU A 119 -0.77 3.37 -6.32
C GLU A 119 -1.28 3.93 -4.99
N SER A 120 -0.53 4.85 -4.41
CA SER A 120 -0.89 5.54 -3.18
C SER A 120 -1.51 6.91 -3.48
N ILE A 121 -2.62 7.21 -2.83
CA ILE A 121 -3.38 8.47 -2.98
C ILE A 121 -3.46 9.18 -1.63
N GLY A 122 -3.25 10.50 -1.63
CA GLY A 122 -3.42 11.37 -0.47
C GLY A 122 -4.87 11.62 -0.05
N ALA A 123 -5.71 10.58 -0.08
CA ALA A 123 -7.13 10.62 0.29
C ALA A 123 -7.40 9.53 1.33
N GLY A 124 -7.11 9.82 2.60
CA GLY A 124 -7.47 8.98 3.76
C GLY A 124 -8.48 9.69 4.66
N GLY A 125 -8.83 9.06 5.78
CA GLY A 125 -9.79 9.63 6.74
C GLY A 125 -9.38 11.00 7.30
N GLY A 126 -8.11 11.24 7.53
CA GLY A 126 -7.56 12.50 8.03
C GLY A 126 -7.23 13.51 6.94
N SER A 127 -7.44 13.21 5.66
CA SER A 127 -7.18 14.17 4.58
C SER A 127 -8.03 15.43 4.78
N ILE A 128 -7.36 16.57 4.76
CA ILE A 128 -7.96 17.88 5.06
C ILE A 128 -8.78 18.34 3.87
N VAL A 129 -9.99 18.82 4.15
CA VAL A 129 -10.92 19.43 3.21
C VAL A 129 -10.64 20.93 3.16
N GLN A 130 -10.46 21.46 1.96
CA GLN A 130 -10.22 22.88 1.75
C GLN A 130 -11.01 23.40 0.55
N HIS A 131 -11.21 24.72 0.50
CA HIS A 131 -11.78 25.35 -0.67
C HIS A 131 -10.74 25.33 -1.82
N GLY A 132 -11.10 24.72 -2.94
CA GLY A 132 -10.24 24.55 -4.10
C GLY A 132 -10.84 25.12 -5.38
N PRO A 133 -10.11 25.04 -6.51
CA PRO A 133 -10.65 25.39 -7.82
C PRO A 133 -11.88 24.51 -8.13
N GLY A 134 -13.05 25.14 -8.32
CA GLY A 134 -14.30 24.42 -8.61
C GLY A 134 -15.09 23.93 -7.38
N GLY A 135 -14.71 24.35 -6.15
CA GLY A 135 -15.48 24.06 -4.93
C GLY A 135 -14.59 23.54 -3.81
N ILE A 136 -14.54 22.21 -3.64
CA ILE A 136 -13.77 21.55 -2.58
C ILE A 136 -12.60 20.74 -3.14
N ALA A 137 -11.51 20.71 -2.40
CA ALA A 137 -10.35 19.84 -2.63
C ALA A 137 -10.02 19.07 -1.35
N ILE A 138 -9.50 17.85 -1.50
CA ILE A 138 -9.16 16.94 -0.39
C ILE A 138 -7.68 16.62 -0.46
N GLY A 139 -6.97 16.79 0.65
CA GLY A 139 -5.52 16.59 0.71
C GLY A 139 -4.73 17.64 -0.09
N PRO A 140 -3.42 17.42 -0.31
CA PRO A 140 -2.64 16.26 0.15
C PRO A 140 -2.30 16.31 1.66
N ARG A 141 -2.57 17.44 2.34
CA ARG A 141 -2.36 17.54 3.78
C ARG A 141 -3.32 16.62 4.54
N SER A 142 -2.82 16.02 5.62
CA SER A 142 -3.59 15.20 6.53
C SER A 142 -3.46 15.72 7.96
N ALA A 143 -4.53 15.60 8.74
CA ALA A 143 -4.54 15.88 10.17
C ALA A 143 -3.80 14.79 10.99
N GLY A 144 -3.42 13.68 10.36
CA GLY A 144 -2.71 12.57 10.98
C GLY A 144 -3.51 11.93 12.13
N ALA A 145 -2.80 11.37 13.11
CA ALA A 145 -3.39 10.86 14.35
C ALA A 145 -3.39 11.91 15.48
N GLU A 146 -2.51 12.90 15.40
CA GLU A 146 -2.34 13.99 16.36
C GLU A 146 -2.01 15.30 15.60
N PRO A 147 -2.85 16.35 15.70
CA PRO A 147 -4.07 16.43 16.53
C PRO A 147 -5.23 15.57 16.00
N GLY A 148 -5.15 15.07 14.76
CA GLY A 148 -6.17 14.24 14.13
C GLY A 148 -7.43 15.02 13.71
N PRO A 149 -8.42 14.31 13.13
CA PRO A 149 -9.75 14.84 12.84
C PRO A 149 -10.38 15.61 14.02
N ALA A 150 -11.16 16.65 13.73
CA ALA A 150 -11.79 17.46 14.77
C ALA A 150 -12.74 16.64 15.66
N CYS A 151 -13.42 15.65 15.07
CA CYS A 151 -14.29 14.71 15.77
C CYS A 151 -13.56 13.84 16.81
N TYR A 152 -12.22 13.78 16.81
CA TYR A 152 -11.48 13.05 17.85
C TYR A 152 -11.36 13.84 19.16
N GLY A 153 -11.70 15.13 19.16
CA GLY A 153 -11.65 15.97 20.37
C GLY A 153 -10.24 16.33 20.86
N ARG A 154 -9.20 16.07 20.07
CA ARG A 154 -7.78 16.24 20.42
C ARG A 154 -7.15 17.55 19.94
N GLY A 155 -7.96 18.53 19.58
CA GLY A 155 -7.49 19.85 19.12
C GLY A 155 -7.40 20.01 17.60
N GLY A 156 -7.86 19.02 16.82
CA GLY A 156 -8.04 19.17 15.37
C GLY A 156 -9.02 20.31 15.06
N ALA A 157 -8.63 21.21 14.15
CA ALA A 157 -9.38 22.42 13.83
C ALA A 157 -9.73 22.58 12.34
N GLU A 158 -9.19 21.71 11.49
CA GLU A 158 -9.47 21.71 10.05
C GLU A 158 -10.45 20.55 9.72
N PRO A 159 -11.42 20.75 8.82
CA PRO A 159 -12.37 19.69 8.44
C PRO A 159 -11.66 18.56 7.68
N THR A 160 -12.02 17.31 7.97
CA THR A 160 -11.44 16.11 7.34
C THR A 160 -12.50 15.20 6.72
N VAL A 161 -12.05 14.20 5.95
CA VAL A 161 -12.93 13.13 5.43
C VAL A 161 -13.59 12.35 6.59
N CYS A 162 -12.89 12.13 7.70
CA CYS A 162 -13.42 11.46 8.89
C CYS A 162 -14.53 12.29 9.53
N ASP A 163 -14.35 13.61 9.63
CA ASP A 163 -15.39 14.51 10.12
C ASP A 163 -16.66 14.44 9.25
N ALA A 164 -16.51 14.34 7.92
CA ALA A 164 -17.64 14.19 7.01
C ALA A 164 -18.40 12.87 7.27
N ASN A 165 -17.68 11.78 7.53
CA ASN A 165 -18.28 10.49 7.88
C ASN A 165 -19.03 10.54 9.23
N VAL A 166 -18.54 11.32 10.19
CA VAL A 166 -19.24 11.54 11.47
C VAL A 166 -20.49 12.39 11.27
N VAL A 167 -20.41 13.49 10.51
CA VAL A 167 -21.55 14.36 10.20
C VAL A 167 -22.68 13.59 9.51
N LEU A 168 -22.35 12.72 8.56
CA LEU A 168 -23.32 11.90 7.83
C LEU A 168 -23.82 10.68 8.62
N GLY A 169 -23.27 10.43 9.81
CA GLY A 169 -23.68 9.31 10.68
C GLY A 169 -23.16 7.94 10.25
N TYR A 170 -22.14 7.88 9.39
CA TYR A 170 -21.53 6.62 8.96
C TYR A 170 -20.70 5.98 10.09
N LEU A 171 -20.12 6.83 10.94
CA LEU A 171 -19.47 6.43 12.17
C LEU A 171 -20.42 6.58 13.36
N ASN A 172 -20.55 5.52 14.16
CA ASN A 172 -21.37 5.55 15.38
C ASN A 172 -20.62 6.27 16.51
N PRO A 173 -21.05 7.48 16.93
CA PRO A 173 -20.32 8.27 17.92
C PRO A 173 -20.40 7.71 19.33
N ARG A 174 -21.31 6.76 19.59
CA ARG A 174 -21.44 6.11 20.90
C ARG A 174 -20.39 5.03 21.12
N ARG A 175 -19.72 4.56 20.06
CA ARG A 175 -18.64 3.57 20.16
C ARG A 175 -17.30 4.29 20.26
N LYS A 176 -16.41 3.76 21.09
CA LYS A 176 -15.04 4.23 21.15
C LYS A 176 -14.24 3.68 19.97
N LEU A 177 -13.60 4.55 19.20
CA LEU A 177 -12.63 4.19 18.18
C LEU A 177 -11.29 3.85 18.84
N GLY A 178 -10.69 2.71 18.48
CA GLY A 178 -9.45 2.24 19.09
C GLY A 178 -9.52 2.12 20.62
N ALA A 179 -10.70 1.79 21.17
CA ALA A 179 -11.04 1.71 22.59
C ALA A 179 -10.88 3.00 23.43
N THR A 180 -10.30 4.07 22.88
CA THR A 180 -9.89 5.26 23.64
C THR A 180 -10.52 6.56 23.13
N ILE A 181 -10.87 6.64 21.84
CA ILE A 181 -11.36 7.86 21.21
C ILE A 181 -12.89 7.86 21.20
N THR A 182 -13.51 8.82 21.89
CA THR A 182 -14.95 9.10 21.77
C THR A 182 -15.14 10.16 20.70
N LEU A 183 -16.01 9.89 19.72
CA LEU A 183 -16.26 10.83 18.63
C LEU A 183 -17.19 11.96 19.07
N ASP A 184 -16.90 13.17 18.62
CA ASP A 184 -17.68 14.38 18.86
C ASP A 184 -18.28 14.91 17.55
N PRO A 185 -19.57 14.59 17.25
CA PRO A 185 -20.25 15.10 16.07
C PRO A 185 -20.40 16.62 16.05
N GLY A 186 -20.48 17.26 17.23
CA GLY A 186 -20.60 18.72 17.33
C GLY A 186 -19.34 19.41 16.82
N ARG A 187 -18.16 18.89 17.18
CA ARG A 187 -16.88 19.37 16.64
C ARG A 187 -16.75 19.14 15.15
N ALA A 188 -17.18 17.97 14.66
CA ALA A 188 -17.18 17.66 13.23
C ALA A 188 -18.01 18.70 12.45
N ALA A 189 -19.23 18.98 12.90
CA ALA A 189 -20.10 19.96 12.27
C ALA A 189 -19.53 21.39 12.37
N ALA A 190 -18.96 21.76 13.51
CA ALA A 190 -18.40 23.09 13.75
C ALA A 190 -17.24 23.44 12.80
N VAL A 191 -16.35 22.48 12.49
CA VAL A 191 -15.23 22.73 11.55
C VAL A 191 -15.69 22.81 10.10
N PHE A 192 -16.84 22.23 9.74
CA PHE A 192 -17.42 22.37 8.41
C PHE A 192 -18.21 23.66 8.22
N ALA A 193 -18.82 24.22 9.28
CA ALA A 193 -19.72 25.37 9.17
C ALA A 193 -19.14 26.57 8.40
N PRO A 194 -17.89 27.04 8.64
CA PRO A 194 -17.33 28.18 7.90
C PRO A 194 -17.22 27.94 6.39
N LEU A 195 -16.90 26.70 6.00
CA LEU A 195 -16.78 26.33 4.58
C LEU A 195 -18.16 26.13 3.94
N ALA A 196 -19.12 25.57 4.69
CA ALA A 196 -20.50 25.41 4.24
C ALA A 196 -21.17 26.77 3.98
N ASP A 197 -21.01 27.72 4.90
CA ASP A 197 -21.50 29.09 4.78
C ASP A 197 -20.91 29.79 3.55
N ARG A 198 -19.58 29.66 3.35
CA ARG A 198 -18.89 30.25 2.19
C ARG A 198 -19.39 29.70 0.86
N LEU A 199 -19.80 28.43 0.82
CA LEU A 199 -20.29 27.74 -0.38
C LEU A 199 -21.82 27.87 -0.55
N GLY A 200 -22.54 28.41 0.43
CA GLY A 200 -23.99 28.54 0.39
C GLY A 200 -24.73 27.20 0.47
N VAL A 201 -24.18 26.21 1.17
CA VAL A 201 -24.76 24.87 1.33
C VAL A 201 -24.87 24.48 2.80
N THR A 202 -25.64 23.44 3.12
CA THR A 202 -25.68 22.90 4.50
C THR A 202 -24.41 22.11 4.83
N VAL A 203 -24.14 21.90 6.11
CA VAL A 203 -23.02 21.09 6.59
C VAL A 203 -23.12 19.64 6.08
N GLU A 204 -24.31 19.06 6.06
CA GLU A 204 -24.55 17.71 5.54
C GLU A 204 -24.35 17.63 4.03
N ALA A 205 -24.81 18.64 3.29
CA ALA A 205 -24.59 18.72 1.84
C ALA A 205 -23.10 18.84 1.51
N LEU A 206 -22.34 19.63 2.28
CA LEU A 206 -20.89 19.74 2.16
C LEU A 206 -20.20 18.41 2.50
N ALA A 207 -20.57 17.76 3.60
CA ALA A 207 -20.02 16.46 4.00
C ALA A 207 -20.27 15.38 2.95
N LEU A 208 -21.46 15.33 2.35
CA LEU A 208 -21.77 14.42 1.24
C LEU A 208 -20.92 14.75 0.00
N GLY A 209 -20.72 16.03 -0.30
CA GLY A 209 -19.82 16.49 -1.35
C GLY A 209 -18.38 16.00 -1.13
N VAL A 210 -17.88 16.05 0.11
CA VAL A 210 -16.56 15.55 0.49
C VAL A 210 -16.41 14.06 0.16
N LEU A 211 -17.37 13.22 0.55
CA LEU A 211 -17.30 11.79 0.24
C LEU A 211 -17.30 11.55 -1.28
N ARG A 212 -18.15 12.25 -2.04
CA ARG A 212 -18.18 12.14 -3.50
C ARG A 212 -16.87 12.55 -4.16
N VAL A 213 -16.21 13.59 -3.67
CA VAL A 213 -14.90 14.04 -4.19
C VAL A 213 -13.80 13.05 -3.80
N ALA A 214 -13.85 12.46 -2.60
CA ALA A 214 -12.93 11.40 -2.19
C ALA A 214 -13.10 10.17 -3.09
N ASP A 215 -14.32 9.68 -3.27
CA ASP A 215 -14.66 8.53 -4.12
C ASP A 215 -14.24 8.77 -5.57
N ALA A 216 -14.53 9.95 -6.13
CA ALA A 216 -14.09 10.29 -7.48
C ALA A 216 -12.55 10.31 -7.62
N THR A 217 -11.84 10.70 -6.56
CA THR A 217 -10.37 10.70 -6.55
C THR A 217 -9.81 9.29 -6.48
N MET A 218 -10.37 8.44 -5.63
CA MET A 218 -10.01 7.02 -5.53
C MET A 218 -10.36 6.26 -6.82
N ALA A 219 -11.50 6.55 -7.44
CA ALA A 219 -11.90 5.97 -8.73
C ALA A 219 -10.93 6.31 -9.87
N ARG A 220 -10.37 7.53 -9.90
CA ARG A 220 -9.30 7.89 -10.86
C ARG A 220 -8.04 7.06 -10.65
N ALA A 221 -7.69 6.74 -9.42
CA ALA A 221 -6.54 5.89 -9.13
C ALA A 221 -6.77 4.43 -9.52
N LEU A 222 -7.97 3.89 -9.25
CA LEU A 222 -8.38 2.58 -9.76
C LEU A 222 -8.29 2.52 -11.30
N ASN A 223 -8.70 3.59 -11.99
CA ASN A 223 -8.57 3.69 -13.45
C ASN A 223 -7.12 3.70 -13.91
N LYS A 224 -6.23 4.40 -13.21
CA LYS A 224 -4.81 4.44 -13.54
C LYS A 224 -4.19 3.04 -13.49
N ILE A 225 -4.44 2.29 -12.41
CA ILE A 225 -3.84 0.96 -12.24
C ILE A 225 -4.48 -0.12 -13.13
N THR A 226 -5.65 0.11 -13.70
CA THR A 226 -6.32 -0.86 -14.59
C THR A 226 -6.05 -0.57 -16.07
N VAL A 227 -6.26 0.69 -16.49
CA VAL A 227 -6.12 1.12 -17.89
C VAL A 227 -4.68 1.00 -18.37
N GLU A 228 -3.69 1.35 -17.55
CA GLU A 228 -2.26 1.18 -17.90
C GLU A 228 -1.89 -0.29 -18.16
N ARG A 229 -2.68 -1.25 -17.64
CA ARG A 229 -2.51 -2.69 -17.88
C ARG A 229 -3.49 -3.28 -18.89
N GLY A 230 -4.32 -2.46 -19.53
CA GLY A 230 -5.32 -2.93 -20.49
C GLY A 230 -6.43 -3.78 -19.86
N VAL A 231 -6.68 -3.63 -18.56
CA VAL A 231 -7.71 -4.37 -17.82
C VAL A 231 -8.95 -3.50 -17.64
N ASP A 232 -10.14 -4.06 -17.90
CA ASP A 232 -11.40 -3.42 -17.53
C ASP A 232 -11.71 -3.68 -16.05
N GLY A 233 -11.44 -2.68 -15.20
CA GLY A 233 -11.64 -2.80 -13.76
C GLY A 233 -13.09 -2.99 -13.32
N ARG A 234 -14.10 -2.69 -14.17
CA ARG A 234 -15.52 -2.79 -13.78
C ARG A 234 -15.97 -4.23 -13.53
N GLY A 235 -15.30 -5.18 -14.19
CA GLY A 235 -15.51 -6.62 -14.00
C GLY A 235 -14.76 -7.20 -12.79
N ALA A 236 -13.88 -6.42 -12.15
CA ALA A 236 -13.14 -6.88 -10.98
C ALA A 236 -13.98 -6.79 -9.69
N THR A 237 -13.58 -7.53 -8.67
CA THR A 237 -14.11 -7.39 -7.30
C THR A 237 -13.30 -6.34 -6.53
N LEU A 238 -13.98 -5.39 -5.88
CA LEU A 238 -13.34 -4.42 -4.99
C LEU A 238 -13.13 -5.05 -3.62
N LEU A 239 -11.89 -5.36 -3.25
CA LEU A 239 -11.56 -5.88 -1.92
C LEU A 239 -11.18 -4.71 -1.00
N ALA A 240 -12.10 -4.33 -0.13
CA ALA A 240 -11.97 -3.13 0.69
C ALA A 240 -11.52 -3.47 2.13
N PHE A 241 -10.41 -2.88 2.55
CA PHE A 241 -9.82 -3.05 3.87
C PHE A 241 -9.20 -1.76 4.41
N GLY A 242 -8.53 -1.85 5.54
CA GLY A 242 -8.13 -0.69 6.33
C GLY A 242 -9.25 -0.23 7.26
N GLY A 243 -8.97 0.83 8.02
CA GLY A 243 -9.91 1.37 9.00
C GLY A 243 -11.12 2.07 8.36
N MET A 244 -10.94 2.63 7.17
CA MET A 244 -11.98 3.40 6.47
C MET A 244 -12.43 2.75 5.16
N GLY A 245 -11.69 1.78 4.60
CA GLY A 245 -12.01 1.20 3.28
C GLY A 245 -13.44 0.70 3.15
N PRO A 246 -13.93 -0.17 4.05
CA PRO A 246 -15.30 -0.68 3.97
C PRO A 246 -16.38 0.40 3.97
N MET A 247 -16.12 1.54 4.61
CA MET A 247 -17.07 2.65 4.72
C MET A 247 -17.26 3.40 3.40
N HIS A 248 -16.21 3.46 2.57
CA HIS A 248 -16.23 4.12 1.25
C HIS A 248 -16.44 3.13 0.10
N ALA A 249 -16.33 1.82 0.37
CA ALA A 249 -16.32 0.78 -0.66
C ALA A 249 -17.57 0.79 -1.55
N ALA A 250 -18.77 0.96 -0.99
CA ALA A 250 -20.00 0.98 -1.78
C ALA A 250 -20.10 2.21 -2.69
N GLY A 251 -19.75 3.40 -2.18
CA GLY A 251 -19.74 4.65 -2.95
C GLY A 251 -18.71 4.64 -4.07
N LEU A 252 -17.50 4.16 -3.75
CA LEU A 252 -16.44 3.96 -4.72
C LEU A 252 -16.82 2.94 -5.79
N ALA A 253 -17.34 1.77 -5.41
CA ALA A 253 -17.79 0.75 -6.36
C ALA A 253 -18.89 1.27 -7.30
N ALA A 254 -19.87 2.01 -6.78
CA ALA A 254 -20.92 2.62 -7.60
C ALA A 254 -20.35 3.69 -8.55
N THR A 255 -19.43 4.53 -8.07
CA THR A 255 -18.78 5.57 -8.88
C THR A 255 -17.91 4.98 -10.00
N TYR A 256 -17.24 3.86 -9.71
CA TYR A 256 -16.36 3.18 -10.67
C TYR A 256 -17.15 2.26 -11.62
N GLY A 257 -18.32 1.78 -11.22
CA GLY A 257 -19.15 0.85 -11.99
C GLY A 257 -18.87 -0.63 -11.70
N MET A 258 -18.44 -0.96 -10.48
CA MET A 258 -18.19 -2.34 -10.04
C MET A 258 -19.45 -2.97 -9.46
N GLY A 259 -19.71 -4.22 -9.83
CA GLY A 259 -20.88 -4.97 -9.35
C GLY A 259 -20.66 -5.70 -8.02
N ARG A 260 -19.43 -5.77 -7.52
CA ARG A 260 -19.07 -6.62 -6.38
C ARG A 260 -18.03 -5.97 -5.47
N VAL A 261 -18.32 -6.01 -4.17
CA VAL A 261 -17.44 -5.57 -3.10
C VAL A 261 -17.24 -6.74 -2.14
N LEU A 262 -15.98 -7.00 -1.77
CA LEU A 262 -15.60 -7.96 -0.75
C LEU A 262 -14.99 -7.20 0.43
N VAL A 263 -15.58 -7.37 1.62
CA VAL A 263 -15.07 -6.78 2.87
C VAL A 263 -14.65 -7.90 3.81
N PRO A 264 -13.35 -8.06 4.08
CA PRO A 264 -12.88 -9.00 5.09
C PRO A 264 -13.38 -8.62 6.48
N ALA A 265 -13.77 -9.60 7.31
CA ALA A 265 -14.29 -9.33 8.65
C ALA A 265 -13.27 -8.58 9.55
N ALA A 266 -11.98 -8.85 9.37
CA ALA A 266 -10.88 -8.18 10.05
C ALA A 266 -10.26 -7.05 9.20
N SER A 267 -11.08 -6.27 8.49
CA SER A 267 -10.64 -5.25 7.53
C SER A 267 -9.59 -4.28 8.09
N SER A 268 -9.74 -3.83 9.33
CA SER A 268 -8.83 -2.86 9.97
C SER A 268 -7.45 -3.43 10.31
N ALA A 269 -7.32 -4.75 10.41
CA ALA A 269 -6.08 -5.45 10.70
C ALA A 269 -5.61 -6.32 9.51
N PHE A 270 -6.18 -6.11 8.32
CA PHE A 270 -6.01 -6.99 7.17
C PHE A 270 -4.56 -7.09 6.69
N SER A 271 -3.78 -6.01 6.77
CA SER A 271 -2.35 -6.05 6.44
C SER A 271 -1.56 -6.97 7.38
N ALA A 272 -1.99 -7.13 8.65
CA ALA A 272 -1.36 -8.09 9.56
C ALA A 272 -1.63 -9.55 9.13
N LEU A 273 -2.82 -9.85 8.57
CA LEU A 273 -3.09 -11.14 7.95
C LEU A 273 -2.13 -11.40 6.78
N GLY A 274 -1.74 -10.35 6.05
CA GLY A 274 -0.73 -10.41 4.99
C GLY A 274 0.62 -10.92 5.48
N CYS A 275 1.09 -10.46 6.64
CA CYS A 275 2.32 -10.94 7.25
C CYS A 275 2.25 -12.43 7.66
N VAL A 276 1.06 -12.96 7.91
CA VAL A 276 0.84 -14.38 8.23
C VAL A 276 0.73 -15.23 6.95
N ALA A 277 0.09 -14.69 5.92
CA ALA A 277 -0.14 -15.38 4.65
C ALA A 277 1.07 -15.35 3.70
N ALA A 278 1.97 -14.37 3.88
CA ALA A 278 3.14 -14.19 3.02
C ALA A 278 4.22 -15.23 3.31
N GLU A 279 4.78 -15.78 2.23
CA GLU A 279 5.89 -16.71 2.29
C GLU A 279 7.21 -15.95 2.49
N MET A 280 8.23 -16.67 2.98
CA MET A 280 9.59 -16.14 2.98
C MET A 280 10.09 -16.08 1.54
N SER A 281 10.44 -14.88 1.08
CA SER A 281 10.89 -14.67 -0.29
C SER A 281 11.99 -13.63 -0.31
N TYR A 282 12.92 -13.79 -1.25
CA TYR A 282 14.00 -12.85 -1.48
C TYR A 282 14.04 -12.55 -2.96
N THR A 283 14.58 -11.40 -3.33
CA THR A 283 14.80 -11.05 -4.73
C THR A 283 16.20 -10.53 -4.90
N GLN A 284 16.88 -11.00 -5.94
CA GLN A 284 18.19 -10.51 -6.35
C GLN A 284 18.11 -10.15 -7.83
N GLN A 285 18.80 -9.08 -8.20
CA GLN A 285 18.86 -8.60 -9.58
C GLN A 285 20.29 -8.21 -9.93
N ARG A 286 20.68 -8.45 -11.19
CA ARG A 286 21.99 -8.07 -11.70
C ARG A 286 21.85 -7.57 -13.14
N THR A 287 22.36 -6.36 -13.38
CA THR A 287 22.41 -5.82 -14.74
C THR A 287 23.58 -6.43 -15.50
N LEU A 288 23.30 -7.09 -16.62
CA LEU A 288 24.30 -7.61 -17.54
C LEU A 288 24.21 -6.87 -18.87
N ARG A 289 25.37 -6.54 -19.45
CA ARG A 289 25.46 -6.03 -20.82
C ARG A 289 26.00 -7.15 -21.69
N LEU A 290 25.08 -7.87 -22.32
CA LEU A 290 25.34 -8.97 -23.25
C LEU A 290 24.67 -8.63 -24.58
N PRO A 291 25.43 -8.26 -25.63
CA PRO A 291 24.85 -8.06 -26.96
C PRO A 291 24.34 -9.39 -27.53
N GLY A 292 23.30 -9.34 -28.37
CA GLY A 292 22.82 -10.53 -29.07
C GLY A 292 23.82 -11.05 -30.10
N GLU A 293 24.55 -10.14 -30.76
CA GLU A 293 25.71 -10.48 -31.59
C GLU A 293 26.88 -10.91 -30.69
N GLY A 294 27.39 -12.13 -30.87
CA GLY A 294 28.46 -12.67 -30.03
C GLY A 294 28.01 -12.93 -28.58
N PHE A 295 26.76 -13.37 -28.40
CA PHE A 295 26.18 -13.66 -27.09
C PHE A 295 27.04 -14.64 -26.28
N ASP A 296 27.58 -14.15 -25.16
CA ASP A 296 28.42 -14.91 -24.25
C ASP A 296 27.54 -15.65 -23.23
N ALA A 297 27.12 -16.85 -23.60
CA ALA A 297 26.30 -17.72 -22.76
C ALA A 297 27.03 -18.11 -21.45
N ALA A 298 28.34 -18.34 -21.51
CA ALA A 298 29.12 -18.72 -20.34
C ALA A 298 29.12 -17.60 -19.28
N ARG A 299 29.25 -16.35 -19.70
CA ARG A 299 29.13 -15.20 -18.80
C ARG A 299 27.74 -15.05 -18.20
N LEU A 300 26.68 -15.34 -18.96
CA LEU A 300 25.32 -15.38 -18.41
C LEU A 300 25.20 -16.48 -17.34
N ASP A 301 25.67 -17.70 -17.62
CA ASP A 301 25.59 -18.83 -16.69
C ASP A 301 26.34 -18.58 -15.39
N VAL A 302 27.55 -18.01 -15.47
CA VAL A 302 28.32 -17.62 -14.27
C VAL A 302 27.58 -16.57 -13.45
N ALA A 303 27.04 -15.54 -14.11
CA ALA A 303 26.30 -14.49 -13.41
C ALA A 303 24.99 -15.01 -12.79
N ARG A 304 24.28 -15.89 -13.50
CA ARG A 304 23.05 -16.56 -13.05
C ARG A 304 23.33 -17.46 -11.85
N ALA A 305 24.35 -18.31 -11.92
CA ALA A 305 24.72 -19.20 -10.81
C ALA A 305 25.08 -18.42 -9.54
N ALA A 306 25.84 -17.34 -9.67
CA ALA A 306 26.14 -16.45 -8.56
C ALA A 306 24.88 -15.81 -7.97
N LEU A 307 23.96 -15.33 -8.82
CA LEU A 307 22.71 -14.70 -8.38
C LEU A 307 21.80 -15.69 -7.64
N VAL A 308 21.70 -16.94 -8.13
CA VAL A 308 20.94 -18.01 -7.47
C VAL A 308 21.56 -18.39 -6.12
N ALA A 309 22.89 -18.45 -6.03
CA ALA A 309 23.57 -18.71 -4.77
C ALA A 309 23.31 -17.59 -3.73
N GLU A 310 23.43 -16.32 -4.16
CA GLU A 310 23.12 -15.14 -3.34
C GLU A 310 21.65 -15.11 -2.90
N LEU A 311 20.73 -15.54 -3.77
CA LEU A 311 19.30 -15.63 -3.50
C LEU A 311 18.97 -16.71 -2.45
N ARG A 312 19.62 -17.88 -2.54
CA ARG A 312 19.39 -19.03 -1.63
C ARG A 312 19.99 -18.84 -0.24
N ALA A 313 21.13 -18.16 -0.14
CA ALA A 313 21.87 -17.99 1.11
C ALA A 313 20.99 -17.59 2.33
N PRO A 314 20.13 -16.56 2.25
CA PRO A 314 19.30 -16.17 3.40
C PRO A 314 18.22 -17.21 3.76
N LEU A 315 17.63 -17.90 2.78
CA LEU A 315 16.66 -18.98 3.05
C LEU A 315 17.33 -20.18 3.75
N LEU A 316 18.53 -20.56 3.30
CA LEU A 316 19.33 -21.61 3.94
C LEU A 316 19.70 -21.24 5.37
N ALA A 317 20.07 -19.98 5.63
CA ALA A 317 20.38 -19.49 6.97
C ALA A 317 19.17 -19.55 7.92
N GLN A 318 17.94 -19.49 7.38
CA GLN A 318 16.69 -19.67 8.14
C GLN A 318 16.25 -21.15 8.25
N GLY A 319 17.07 -22.08 7.74
CA GLY A 319 16.82 -23.52 7.82
C GLY A 319 15.79 -24.04 6.81
N VAL A 320 15.50 -23.30 5.74
CA VAL A 320 14.66 -23.79 4.65
C VAL A 320 15.44 -24.83 3.84
N ALA A 321 14.85 -26.01 3.63
CA ALA A 321 15.48 -27.08 2.87
C ALA A 321 15.58 -26.70 1.38
N PRO A 322 16.69 -27.02 0.67
CA PRO A 322 16.86 -26.70 -0.76
C PRO A 322 15.71 -27.17 -1.65
N GLU A 323 15.10 -28.31 -1.32
CA GLU A 323 14.02 -28.95 -2.09
C GLU A 323 12.67 -28.23 -1.91
N ALA A 324 12.53 -27.46 -0.83
CA ALA A 324 11.34 -26.63 -0.57
C ALA A 324 11.43 -25.24 -1.22
N MET A 325 12.57 -24.90 -1.83
CA MET A 325 12.78 -23.59 -2.45
C MET A 325 12.28 -23.60 -3.89
N VAL A 326 11.34 -22.73 -4.21
CA VAL A 326 10.94 -22.42 -5.59
C VAL A 326 11.75 -21.22 -6.07
N ILE A 327 12.34 -21.33 -7.26
CA ILE A 327 13.11 -20.24 -7.88
C ILE A 327 12.45 -19.86 -9.18
N GLU A 328 12.10 -18.58 -9.28
CA GLU A 328 11.62 -17.96 -10.51
C GLU A 328 12.75 -17.08 -11.06
N GLU A 329 13.12 -17.30 -12.32
CA GLU A 329 14.15 -16.53 -13.01
C GLU A 329 13.49 -15.67 -14.10
N THR A 330 13.70 -14.35 -14.03
CA THR A 330 13.18 -13.39 -15.01
C THR A 330 14.33 -12.62 -15.64
N ALA A 331 14.33 -12.51 -16.98
CA ALA A 331 15.29 -11.72 -17.73
C ALA A 331 14.57 -10.57 -18.45
N LEU A 332 14.88 -9.33 -18.05
CA LEU A 332 14.44 -8.14 -18.78
C LEU A 332 15.40 -7.86 -19.93
N VAL A 333 14.91 -7.89 -21.16
CA VAL A 333 15.71 -7.75 -22.38
C VAL A 333 15.23 -6.57 -23.23
N ARG A 334 16.11 -6.03 -24.07
CA ARG A 334 15.76 -4.90 -24.95
C ARG A 334 16.45 -4.99 -26.28
N TYR A 335 15.80 -4.44 -27.30
CA TYR A 335 16.43 -4.25 -28.60
C TYR A 335 17.54 -3.19 -28.52
N ARG A 336 18.54 -3.33 -29.41
CA ARG A 336 19.59 -2.33 -29.56
C ARG A 336 18.95 -0.98 -29.93
N GLY A 337 19.27 0.07 -29.18
CA GLY A 337 18.72 1.42 -29.36
C GLY A 337 17.48 1.71 -28.52
N GLN A 338 16.85 0.71 -27.89
CA GLN A 338 15.78 0.98 -26.91
C GLN A 338 16.35 1.46 -25.58
N SER A 339 15.66 2.41 -24.96
CA SER A 339 16.02 2.98 -23.66
C SER A 339 15.48 2.15 -22.48
N TYR A 340 14.39 1.41 -22.65
CA TYR A 340 13.77 0.54 -21.65
C TYR A 340 13.89 -0.95 -22.02
N ALA A 341 13.72 -1.83 -21.04
CA ALA A 341 13.68 -3.28 -21.21
C ALA A 341 12.28 -3.82 -20.95
N VAL A 342 11.98 -4.95 -21.57
CA VAL A 342 10.71 -5.70 -21.49
C VAL A 342 10.97 -7.03 -20.80
#